data_AF-A0AAE3QIF7-F1
#
_entry.id   AF-A0AAE3QIF7-F1
#
_cell.length_a   1.000
_cell.length_b   1.000
_cell.length_c   1.000
_cell.angle_alpha   90.00
_cell.angle_beta   90.00
_cell.angle_gamma   90.00
#
_symmetry.space_group_name_H-M   'P 1'
#
loop_
_entity.id
_entity.type
_entity.pdbx_description
1 polymer ?
#
loop_
_entity_poly.entity_id
_entity_poly.type
_entity_poly.pdbx_seq_one_letter_code
_entity_poly.pdbx_strand_id
1 'polypeptide(L)'
;MEEIIFINFKVTDRYYGYPDPYIADQTCVILIQDDTIEIGKYHKPTDDNPFPSFSHASNNEELKELAIRIVKEKFPQYLEYTESIVLTCPEFISNKVVW
;
A
#
# COMPACT_ATOMS: atom_id res chain seq x y z
N MET A 1 20.16 -2.36 -0.32
CA MET A 1 18.87 -2.51 -1.03
C MET A 1 17.81 -2.47 0.04
N GLU A 2 16.85 -1.56 -0.06
CA GLU A 2 15.73 -1.55 0.89
C GLU A 2 14.81 -2.75 0.66
N GLU A 3 14.32 -3.31 1.76
CA GLU A 3 13.39 -4.42 1.75
C GLU A 3 11.96 -3.88 1.60
N ILE A 4 11.32 -4.23 0.48
CA ILE A 4 9.89 -3.99 0.28
C ILE A 4 9.17 -5.15 0.94
N ILE A 5 8.30 -4.84 1.88
CA ILE A 5 7.59 -5.83 2.69
C ILE A 5 6.16 -5.93 2.17
N PHE A 6 5.71 -7.16 1.96
CA PHE A 6 4.32 -7.46 1.63
C PHE A 6 3.46 -7.33 2.88
N ILE A 7 2.34 -6.61 2.78
CA ILE A 7 1.40 -6.39 3.88
C ILE A 7 0.09 -7.09 3.52
N ASN A 8 -0.25 -8.11 4.30
CA ASN A 8 -1.56 -8.73 4.23
C ASN A 8 -2.50 -8.05 5.23
N PHE A 9 -3.73 -7.76 4.85
CA PHE A 9 -4.74 -7.27 5.78
C PHE A 9 -5.52 -8.44 6.38
N LYS A 10 -5.32 -8.70 7.66
CA LYS A 10 -6.09 -9.69 8.40
C LYS A 10 -7.50 -9.17 8.64
N VAL A 11 -8.47 -9.96 8.19
CA VAL A 11 -9.89 -9.77 8.47
C VAL A 11 -10.35 -10.91 9.37
N THR A 12 -10.71 -10.58 10.60
CA THR A 12 -11.22 -11.50 11.63
C THR A 12 -12.45 -10.89 12.29
N ASP A 13 -13.16 -11.67 13.10
CA ASP A 13 -14.29 -11.22 13.92
C ASP A 13 -13.94 -10.07 14.89
N ARG A 14 -12.65 -9.94 15.24
CA ARG A 14 -12.13 -8.94 16.20
C ARG A 14 -11.26 -7.85 15.59
N TYR A 15 -10.70 -8.10 14.41
CA TYR A 15 -9.73 -7.25 13.75
C TYR A 15 -10.06 -7.22 12.27
N TYR A 16 -10.77 -6.19 11.82
CA TYR A 16 -11.02 -5.96 10.40
C TYR A 16 -9.90 -5.08 9.85
N GLY A 17 -9.20 -5.58 8.82
CA GLY A 17 -8.18 -4.82 8.11
C GLY A 17 -7.01 -4.35 8.97
N TYR A 18 -6.51 -5.21 9.88
CA TYR A 18 -5.21 -4.98 10.53
C TYR A 18 -4.08 -5.56 9.67
N PRO A 19 -3.00 -4.80 9.43
CA PRO A 19 -1.87 -5.25 8.62
C PRO A 19 -1.04 -6.32 9.34
N ASP A 20 -0.61 -7.34 8.60
CA ASP A 20 0.37 -8.34 9.00
C ASP A 20 1.45 -8.47 7.90
N PRO A 21 2.71 -8.09 8.17
CA PRO A 21 3.20 -7.55 9.43
C PRO A 21 2.62 -6.17 9.74
N TYR A 22 2.69 -5.77 11.02
CA TYR A 22 2.21 -4.45 11.46
C TYR A 22 2.92 -3.31 10.71
N ILE A 23 2.16 -2.32 10.27
CA ILE A 23 2.67 -1.03 9.80
C ILE A 23 2.12 0.12 10.63
N ALA A 24 2.94 1.16 10.80
CA ALA A 24 2.56 2.33 11.57
C ALA A 24 1.49 3.16 10.84
N ASP A 25 0.67 3.87 11.61
CA ASP A 25 -0.24 4.87 11.03
C ASP A 25 0.56 5.92 10.23
N GLN A 26 -0.05 6.49 9.19
CA GLN A 26 0.57 7.44 8.25
C GLN A 26 1.69 6.86 7.38
N THR A 27 1.89 5.54 7.37
CA THR A 27 2.92 4.89 6.53
C THR A 27 2.60 5.07 5.04
N CYS A 28 3.60 5.43 4.25
CA CYS A 28 3.51 5.44 2.80
C CYS A 28 3.51 4.00 2.26
N VAL A 29 2.53 3.69 1.41
CA VAL A 29 2.31 2.34 0.86
C VAL A 29 2.10 2.38 -0.64
N ILE A 30 2.34 1.24 -1.29
CA ILE A 30 1.90 0.97 -2.66
C ILE A 30 0.63 0.14 -2.55
N LEU A 31 -0.47 0.64 -3.10
CA LEU A 31 -1.75 -0.06 -3.22
C LEU A 31 -1.84 -0.70 -4.61
N ILE A 32 -2.16 -1.97 -4.70
CA ILE A 32 -2.38 -2.71 -5.95
C ILE A 32 -3.82 -3.24 -5.90
N GLN A 33 -4.69 -2.77 -6.78
CA GLN A 33 -6.10 -3.15 -6.79
C GLN A 33 -6.70 -2.97 -8.19
N ASP A 34 -7.52 -3.92 -8.66
CA ASP A 34 -8.31 -3.79 -9.90
C ASP A 34 -7.48 -3.29 -11.10
N ASP A 35 -6.33 -3.92 -11.35
CA ASP A 35 -5.33 -3.55 -12.38
C ASP A 35 -4.67 -2.16 -12.20
N THR A 36 -4.93 -1.49 -11.09
CA THR A 36 -4.33 -0.21 -10.73
C THR A 36 -3.22 -0.38 -9.69
N ILE A 37 -2.22 0.49 -9.79
CA ILE A 37 -1.16 0.63 -8.79
C ILE A 37 -1.12 2.10 -8.41
N GLU A 38 -1.15 2.38 -7.12
CA GLU A 38 -1.22 3.74 -6.59
C GLU A 38 -0.32 3.90 -5.36
N ILE A 39 0.09 5.15 -5.10
CA ILE A 39 0.77 5.51 -3.86
C ILE A 39 -0.25 6.07 -2.87
N GLY A 40 -0.32 5.45 -1.69
CA GLY A 40 -1.26 5.80 -0.64
C GLY A 40 -0.56 6.08 0.69
N LYS A 41 -1.25 6.84 1.55
CA LYS A 41 -0.96 6.95 2.98
C LYS A 41 -1.92 6.05 3.73
N TYR A 42 -1.38 5.07 4.44
CA TYR A 42 -2.17 4.20 5.29
C TYR A 42 -2.69 4.93 6.53
N HIS A 43 -3.98 4.80 6.79
CA HIS A 43 -4.63 5.17 8.04
C HIS A 43 -5.21 3.93 8.69
N LYS A 44 -4.83 3.68 9.93
CA LYS A 44 -5.31 2.52 10.69
C LYS A 44 -6.82 2.61 10.97
N PRO A 45 -7.49 1.45 11.17
CA PRO A 45 -8.85 1.42 11.70
C PRO A 45 -9.00 2.26 12.98
N THR A 46 -10.17 2.87 13.14
CA THR A 46 -10.58 3.63 14.33
C THR A 46 -11.79 2.97 14.99
N ASP A 47 -12.13 3.40 16.21
CA ASP A 47 -13.32 2.90 16.91
C ASP A 47 -14.62 3.17 16.13
N ASP A 48 -14.66 4.27 15.36
CA ASP A 48 -15.80 4.66 14.53
C ASP A 48 -15.78 4.02 13.12
N ASN A 49 -14.62 3.63 12.63
CA ASN A 49 -14.45 2.97 11.33
C ASN A 49 -13.48 1.79 11.45
N PRO A 50 -13.99 0.54 11.49
CA PRO A 50 -13.16 -0.64 11.70
C PRO A 50 -12.35 -1.04 10.45
N PHE A 51 -12.40 -0.27 9.37
CA PHE A 51 -11.64 -0.54 8.16
C PHE A 51 -10.48 0.45 8.00
N PRO A 52 -9.33 -0.01 7.47
CA PRO A 52 -8.24 0.89 7.10
C PRO A 52 -8.69 1.81 5.97
N SER A 53 -8.10 2.99 5.90
CA SER A 53 -8.33 3.91 4.79
C SER A 53 -7.01 4.40 4.21
N PHE A 54 -7.06 4.88 2.96
CA PHE A 54 -5.88 5.31 2.23
C PHE A 54 -6.11 6.70 1.66
N SER A 55 -5.19 7.63 1.93
CA SER A 55 -5.16 8.93 1.24
C SER A 55 -4.20 8.90 0.07
N HIS A 56 -4.57 9.46 -1.06
CA HIS A 56 -3.71 9.47 -2.26
C HIS A 56 -2.79 10.68 -2.26
N ALA A 57 -1.58 10.51 -2.79
CA ALA A 57 -0.65 11.61 -3.01
C ALA A 57 -1.20 12.60 -4.07
N SER A 58 -0.95 13.90 -3.90
CA SER A 58 -1.30 14.92 -4.89
C SER A 58 -0.54 14.76 -6.21
N ASN A 59 0.66 14.16 -6.18
CA ASN A 59 1.49 13.84 -7.34
C ASN A 59 1.47 12.35 -7.72
N ASN A 60 0.36 11.64 -7.44
CA ASN A 60 0.26 10.19 -7.63
C ASN A 60 0.59 9.73 -9.07
N GLU A 61 0.18 10.48 -10.10
CA GLU A 61 0.42 10.09 -11.50
C GLU A 61 1.92 9.92 -11.83
N GLU A 62 2.79 10.81 -11.32
CA GLU A 62 4.24 10.70 -11.54
C GLU A 62 4.83 9.49 -10.80
N LEU A 63 4.36 9.25 -9.58
CA LEU A 63 4.87 8.18 -8.73
C LEU A 63 4.34 6.80 -9.15
N LYS A 64 3.17 6.75 -9.78
CA LYS A 64 2.52 5.55 -10.27
C LYS A 64 3.37 4.80 -11.28
N GLU A 65 4.02 5.50 -12.21
CA GLU A 65 4.92 4.85 -13.18
C GLU A 65 6.09 4.14 -12.48
N LEU A 66 6.65 4.78 -11.45
CA LEU A 66 7.73 4.20 -10.65
C LEU A 66 7.24 2.98 -9.86
N ALA A 67 6.07 3.08 -9.23
CA ALA A 67 5.45 1.98 -8.49
C ALA A 67 5.16 0.78 -9.39
N ILE A 68 4.56 1.01 -10.57
CA ILE A 68 4.27 -0.01 -11.57
C ILE A 68 5.54 -0.74 -11.98
N ARG A 69 6.62 0.01 -12.25
CA ARG A 69 7.91 -0.58 -12.63
C ARG A 69 8.45 -1.51 -11.55
N ILE A 70 8.40 -1.09 -10.29
CA ILE A 70 8.89 -1.89 -9.15
C ILE A 70 8.06 -3.16 -8.98
N VAL A 71 6.73 -3.05 -9.04
CA VAL A 71 5.85 -4.22 -8.91
C VAL A 71 6.10 -5.19 -10.04
N LYS A 72 6.22 -4.73 -11.30
CA LYS A 72 6.55 -5.58 -12.46
C LYS A 72 7.91 -6.26 -12.35
N GLU A 73 8.93 -5.55 -11.86
CA GLU A 73 10.30 -6.08 -11.79
C GLU A 73 10.51 -7.03 -10.61
N LYS A 74 9.94 -6.73 -9.44
CA LYS A 74 10.20 -7.46 -8.19
C LYS A 74 9.09 -8.39 -7.77
N PHE A 75 7.85 -8.09 -8.13
CA PHE A 75 6.66 -8.79 -7.68
C PHE A 75 5.64 -9.02 -8.81
N PRO A 76 6.05 -9.53 -9.99
CA PRO A 76 5.16 -9.68 -11.14
C PRO A 76 3.93 -10.53 -10.82
N GLN A 77 4.05 -11.48 -9.89
CA GLN A 77 2.95 -12.34 -9.46
C GLN A 77 1.77 -11.57 -8.86
N TYR A 78 1.97 -10.36 -8.30
CA TYR A 78 0.90 -9.57 -7.68
C TYR A 78 0.01 -8.85 -8.68
N LEU A 79 0.40 -8.83 -9.96
CA LEU A 79 -0.42 -8.27 -11.03
C LEU A 79 -1.53 -9.22 -11.47
N GLU A 80 -1.46 -10.50 -11.06
CA GLU A 80 -2.46 -11.52 -11.41
C GLU A 80 -3.48 -11.75 -10.28
N TYR A 81 -3.32 -11.06 -9.14
CA TYR A 81 -4.22 -11.22 -8.00
C TYR A 81 -5.52 -10.44 -8.21
N THR A 82 -6.64 -11.09 -7.88
CA THR A 82 -7.97 -10.46 -7.83
C THR A 82 -8.24 -9.73 -6.52
N GLU A 83 -7.30 -9.78 -5.56
CA GLU A 83 -7.43 -9.17 -4.24
C GLU A 83 -6.59 -7.90 -4.16
N SER A 84 -7.03 -6.93 -3.35
CA SER A 84 -6.23 -5.73 -3.06
C SER A 84 -4.98 -6.11 -2.27
N ILE A 85 -3.81 -5.76 -2.82
CA ILE A 85 -2.50 -5.98 -2.20
C ILE A 85 -1.91 -4.65 -1.75
N VAL A 86 -1.26 -4.66 -0.59
CA VAL A 86 -0.53 -3.49 -0.09
C VAL A 86 0.92 -3.85 0.18
N LEU A 87 1.83 -3.00 -0.27
CA LEU A 87 3.27 -3.13 -0.04
C LEU A 87 3.78 -1.89 0.70
N THR A 88 4.84 -2.04 1.50
CA THR A 88 5.55 -0.85 1.99
C THR A 88 6.14 -0.07 0.82
N CYS A 89 6.01 1.26 0.86
CA CYS A 89 6.60 2.11 -0.17
C CYS A 89 8.12 2.23 0.06
N PRO A 90 8.96 2.01 -0.97
CA PRO A 90 10.40 2.28 -0.89
C PRO A 90 10.69 3.73 -0.51
N GLU A 91 11.75 3.97 0.26
CA GLU A 91 12.10 5.30 0.78
C GLU A 91 12.30 6.30 -0.37
N PHE A 92 12.91 5.87 -1.48
CA PHE A 92 13.14 6.77 -2.62
C PHE A 92 11.87 7.22 -3.34
N ILE A 93 10.77 6.46 -3.27
CA ILE A 93 9.44 6.92 -3.72
C ILE A 93 8.84 7.78 -2.63
N SER A 94 8.85 7.30 -1.38
CA SER A 94 8.29 8.02 -0.22
C SER A 94 8.83 9.44 -0.09
N ASN A 95 10.12 9.65 -0.34
CA ASN A 95 10.78 10.96 -0.28
C ASN A 95 10.37 11.93 -1.41
N LYS A 96 9.66 11.44 -2.43
CA LYS A 96 9.11 12.25 -3.54
C LYS A 96 7.61 12.51 -3.39
N VAL A 97 6.97 11.93 -2.38
CA VAL A 97 5.52 12.05 -2.19
C VAL A 97 5.16 13.45 -1.70
N VAL A 98 4.16 14.04 -2.35
CA VAL A 98 3.49 15.26 -1.88
C VAL A 98 2.08 14.88 -1.47
N TRP A 99 1.78 15.01 -0.17
CA TRP A 99 0.48 14.67 0.41
C TRP A 99 -0.54 15.78 0.24
#